data_AF-A0AAN9A272-F1
#
_entry.id   AF-A0AAN9A272-F1
#
_cell.length_a   1.000
_cell.length_b   1.000
_cell.length_c   1.000
_cell.angle_alpha   90.00
_cell.angle_beta   90.00
_cell.angle_gamma   90.00
#
_symmetry.space_group_name_H-M   'P 1'
#
loop_
_entity.id
_entity.type
_entity.pdbx_description
1 polymer ?
#
loop_
_entity_poly.entity_id
_entity_poly.type
_entity_poly.pdbx_seq_one_letter_code
_entity_poly.pdbx_strand_id
1 'polypeptide(L)'
;MEDSNKQQGILGNKCMLIMQTEVEEARRKQEEATAALLAASSTPQHHHVAEQEDTEENDDIPNGDISKDLYTGDEVIEDPIEDRRTLAERNERLQNQLKALKQDLESTRDTEKETTMDKIHKENVRQGRDKYKTLREIRKGNTKRRVDQFENL
;
A
#
# COMPACT_ATOMS: atom_id res chain seq x y z
N MET A 1 -45.48 61.84 -3.04
CA MET A 1 -44.70 61.16 -4.11
C MET A 1 -43.29 60.80 -3.64
N GLU A 2 -42.63 61.65 -2.86
CA GLU A 2 -41.28 61.39 -2.33
C GLU A 2 -41.19 60.16 -1.40
N ASP A 3 -42.20 59.92 -0.55
CA ASP A 3 -42.21 58.75 0.34
C ASP A 3 -42.29 57.41 -0.41
N SER A 4 -42.98 57.37 -1.55
CA SER A 4 -43.13 56.16 -2.38
C SER A 4 -41.81 55.77 -3.05
N ASN A 5 -41.06 56.74 -3.56
CA ASN A 5 -39.73 56.50 -4.14
C ASN A 5 -38.70 56.09 -3.08
N LYS A 6 -38.78 56.67 -1.88
CA LYS A 6 -37.94 56.27 -0.74
C LYS A 6 -38.23 54.82 -0.32
N GLN A 7 -39.50 54.42 -0.31
CA GLN A 7 -39.93 53.06 0.00
C GLN A 7 -39.52 52.05 -1.08
N GLN A 8 -39.56 52.44 -2.36
CA GLN A 8 -39.05 51.63 -3.47
C GLN A 8 -37.52 51.46 -3.43
N GLY A 9 -36.75 52.50 -3.08
CA GLY A 9 -35.29 52.40 -2.89
C GLY A 9 -34.89 51.50 -1.71
N ILE A 10 -35.63 51.57 -0.60
CA ILE A 10 -35.46 50.66 0.54
C ILE A 10 -35.78 49.22 0.15
N LEU A 11 -36.84 49.01 -0.64
CA LEU A 11 -37.23 47.68 -1.13
C LEU A 11 -36.18 47.11 -2.11
N GLY A 12 -35.62 47.94 -2.99
CA GLY A 12 -34.54 47.56 -3.91
C GLY A 12 -33.26 47.14 -3.17
N ASN A 13 -32.83 47.91 -2.16
CA ASN A 13 -31.70 47.56 -1.31
C ASN A 13 -31.94 46.29 -0.49
N LYS A 14 -33.18 46.10 -0.01
CA LYS A 14 -33.57 44.88 0.69
C LYS A 14 -33.54 43.66 -0.23
N CYS A 15 -33.98 43.80 -1.48
CA CYS A 15 -33.92 42.76 -2.50
C CYS A 15 -32.48 42.39 -2.85
N MET A 16 -31.60 43.38 -2.99
CA MET A 16 -30.17 43.16 -3.23
C MET A 16 -29.51 42.40 -2.07
N LEU A 17 -29.81 42.77 -0.82
CA LEU A 17 -29.28 42.09 0.36
C LEU A 17 -29.78 40.64 0.47
N ILE A 18 -31.05 40.40 0.14
CA ILE A 18 -31.62 39.04 0.09
C ILE A 18 -30.91 38.20 -0.96
N MET A 19 -30.74 38.72 -2.18
CA MET A 19 -30.01 37.99 -3.24
C MET A 19 -28.55 37.71 -2.86
N GLN A 20 -27.84 38.66 -2.24
CA GLN A 20 -26.48 38.44 -1.76
C GLN A 20 -26.43 37.32 -0.72
N THR A 21 -27.38 37.31 0.21
CA THR A 21 -27.50 36.27 1.25
C THR A 21 -27.80 34.90 0.64
N GLU A 22 -28.74 34.83 -0.33
CA GLU A 22 -29.09 33.59 -1.03
C GLU A 22 -27.90 33.01 -1.81
N VAL A 23 -27.09 33.86 -2.46
CA VAL A 23 -25.88 33.44 -3.17
C VAL A 23 -24.82 32.90 -2.21
N GLU A 24 -24.62 33.55 -1.06
CA GLU A 24 -23.69 33.06 -0.03
C GLU A 24 -24.15 31.72 0.56
N GLU A 25 -25.45 31.55 0.84
CA GLU A 25 -26.00 30.29 1.32
C GLU A 25 -25.87 29.16 0.28
N ALA A 26 -26.11 29.46 -1.00
CA ALA A 26 -25.93 28.50 -2.08
C ALA A 26 -24.47 28.06 -2.20
N ARG A 27 -23.52 29.00 -2.09
CA ARG A 27 -22.08 28.71 -2.12
C ARG A 27 -21.66 27.86 -0.93
N ARG A 28 -22.14 28.17 0.28
CA ARG A 28 -21.89 27.37 1.48
C ARG A 28 -22.42 25.95 1.32
N LYS A 29 -23.65 25.78 0.82
CA LYS A 29 -24.25 24.47 0.59
C LYS A 29 -23.50 23.66 -0.48
N GLN A 30 -22.99 24.33 -1.51
CA GLN A 30 -22.14 23.71 -2.53
C GLN A 30 -20.80 23.26 -1.91
N GLU A 31 -20.12 24.12 -1.15
CA GLU A 31 -18.87 23.77 -0.46
C GLU A 31 -19.07 22.57 0.48
N GLU A 32 -20.12 22.59 1.31
CA GLU A 32 -20.48 21.47 2.20
C GLU A 32 -20.76 20.18 1.42
N ALA A 33 -21.50 20.25 0.31
CA ALA A 33 -21.77 19.09 -0.53
C ALA A 33 -20.50 18.56 -1.21
N THR A 34 -19.61 19.42 -1.69
CA THR A 34 -18.33 19.02 -2.29
C THR A 34 -17.39 18.42 -1.26
N ALA A 35 -17.32 19.00 -0.05
CA ALA A 35 -16.54 18.46 1.04
C ALA A 35 -17.07 17.09 1.48
N ALA A 36 -18.40 16.94 1.59
CA ALA A 36 -19.03 15.66 1.89
C ALA A 36 -18.78 14.61 0.79
N LEU A 37 -18.84 15.02 -0.47
CA LEU A 37 -18.55 14.15 -1.61
C LEU A 37 -17.08 13.69 -1.57
N LEU A 38 -16.13 14.62 -1.43
CA LEU A 38 -14.70 14.31 -1.34
C LEU A 38 -14.39 13.41 -0.14
N ALA A 39 -14.99 13.67 1.02
CA ALA A 39 -14.81 12.84 2.22
C ALA A 39 -15.38 11.43 2.05
N ALA A 40 -16.45 11.25 1.26
CA ALA A 40 -17.05 9.95 0.99
C ALA A 40 -16.38 9.20 -0.17
N SER A 41 -15.84 9.91 -1.16
CA SER A 41 -15.35 9.32 -2.41
C SER A 41 -13.82 9.18 -2.48
N SER A 42 -13.07 9.93 -1.69
CA SER A 42 -11.62 10.03 -1.85
C SER A 42 -10.90 9.95 -0.51
N THR A 43 -9.90 9.08 -0.48
CA THR A 43 -8.85 9.12 0.53
C THR A 43 -7.79 10.14 0.13
N PRO A 44 -7.10 10.79 1.09
CA PRO A 44 -6.05 11.74 0.78
C PRO A 44 -5.02 11.14 -0.19
N GLN A 45 -4.74 11.82 -1.30
CA GLN A 45 -3.90 11.28 -2.38
C GLN A 45 -2.53 10.78 -1.91
N HIS A 46 -1.91 11.45 -0.94
CA HIS A 46 -0.61 11.07 -0.38
C HIS A 46 -0.61 9.75 0.43
N HIS A 47 -1.78 9.18 0.75
CA HIS A 47 -1.86 7.84 1.33
C HIS A 47 -1.65 6.73 0.29
N HIS A 48 -1.85 7.05 -1.00
CA HIS A 48 -1.67 6.09 -2.07
C HIS A 48 -0.20 5.97 -2.45
N VAL A 49 0.21 4.78 -2.84
CA VAL A 49 1.52 4.58 -3.48
C VAL A 49 1.49 5.29 -4.83
N ALA A 50 2.60 5.93 -5.20
CA ALA A 50 2.70 6.59 -6.50
C ALA A 50 2.47 5.57 -7.61
N GLU A 51 1.43 5.79 -8.41
CA GLU A 51 1.14 4.99 -9.59
C GLU A 51 2.18 5.29 -10.67
N GLN A 52 2.46 4.30 -11.51
CA GLN A 52 3.24 4.54 -12.71
C GLN A 52 2.31 5.27 -13.68
N GLU A 53 2.61 6.52 -13.97
CA GLU A 53 1.92 7.23 -15.05
C GLU A 53 2.30 6.52 -16.35
N ASP A 54 1.32 5.85 -16.97
CA ASP A 54 1.45 5.44 -18.35
C ASP A 54 1.58 6.75 -19.14
N THR A 55 2.80 7.12 -19.53
CA THR A 55 2.99 8.12 -20.57
C THR A 55 2.31 7.56 -21.81
N GLU A 56 1.08 8.01 -22.05
CA GLU A 56 0.36 7.76 -23.28
C GLU A 56 1.31 8.10 -24.45
N GLU A 57 1.56 7.10 -25.29
CA GLU A 57 2.12 7.25 -26.64
C GLU A 57 3.34 8.18 -26.73
N ASN A 58 4.49 7.74 -26.20
CA ASN A 58 5.75 8.16 -26.80
C ASN A 58 6.28 7.03 -27.68
N ASP A 59 5.76 6.95 -28.90
CA ASP A 59 6.23 6.04 -29.97
C ASP A 59 7.72 6.26 -30.33
N ASP A 60 8.39 7.27 -29.77
CA ASP A 60 9.80 7.59 -30.01
C ASP A 60 10.78 6.97 -28.99
N ILE A 61 10.35 6.11 -28.05
CA ILE A 61 11.27 5.40 -27.14
C ILE A 61 11.70 4.06 -27.76
N PRO A 62 12.92 3.93 -28.33
CA PRO A 62 13.39 2.62 -28.80
C PRO A 62 13.47 1.65 -27.61
N ASN A 63 12.74 0.54 -27.72
CA ASN A 63 12.63 -0.56 -26.74
C ASN A 63 11.73 -0.36 -25.51
N GLY A 64 10.94 0.72 -25.42
CA GLY A 64 9.96 0.88 -24.34
C GLY A 64 10.58 0.95 -22.92
N ASP A 65 11.79 1.51 -22.83
CA ASP A 65 12.53 1.64 -21.56
C ASP A 65 11.89 2.72 -20.68
N ILE A 66 11.07 2.30 -19.72
CA ILE A 66 10.47 3.19 -18.71
C ILE A 66 11.30 3.07 -17.43
N SER A 67 12.32 3.92 -17.31
CA SER A 67 13.15 4.02 -16.11
C SER A 67 12.65 5.12 -15.19
N LYS A 68 12.55 4.82 -13.88
CA LYS A 68 12.16 5.78 -12.83
C LYS A 68 13.12 5.65 -11.66
N ASP A 69 13.71 6.76 -11.24
CA ASP A 69 14.53 6.80 -10.03
C ASP A 69 13.65 6.64 -8.79
N LEU A 70 14.10 5.76 -7.88
CA LEU A 70 13.45 5.57 -6.59
C LEU A 70 13.91 6.63 -5.60
N TYR A 71 12.97 7.16 -4.80
CA TYR A 71 13.29 8.10 -3.74
C TYR A 71 14.21 7.44 -2.70
N THR A 72 15.42 7.96 -2.57
CA THR A 72 16.38 7.56 -1.55
C THR A 72 16.44 8.71 -0.54
N GLY A 73 15.80 8.55 0.62
CA GLY A 73 15.89 9.54 1.69
C GLY A 73 17.28 9.57 2.32
N ASP A 74 17.63 10.67 2.98
CA ASP A 74 18.91 10.85 3.69
C ASP A 74 18.97 10.13 5.04
N GLU A 75 17.88 9.47 5.46
CA GLU A 75 17.79 8.79 6.74
C GLU A 75 18.53 7.44 6.74
N VAL A 76 19.13 7.10 7.88
CA VAL A 76 19.72 5.77 8.09
C VAL A 76 18.58 4.76 8.24
N ILE A 77 18.39 3.91 7.23
CA ILE A 77 17.36 2.86 7.24
C ILE A 77 17.99 1.54 7.70
N GLU A 78 17.49 0.99 8.81
CA GLU A 78 17.82 -0.36 9.26
C GLU A 78 16.83 -1.38 8.66
N ASP A 79 17.34 -2.44 7.98
CA ASP A 79 16.49 -3.48 7.39
C ASP A 79 15.87 -4.36 8.51
N PRO A 80 14.54 -4.40 8.66
CA PRO A 80 13.88 -5.16 9.73
C PRO A 80 14.06 -6.68 9.60
N ILE A 81 14.54 -7.19 8.47
CA ILE A 81 14.74 -8.63 8.24
C ILE A 81 15.84 -9.21 9.13
N GLU A 82 16.81 -8.41 9.56
CA GLU A 82 17.92 -8.87 10.40
C GLU A 82 17.44 -9.44 11.74
N ASP A 83 16.53 -8.73 12.41
CA ASP A 83 15.98 -9.14 13.70
C ASP A 83 14.73 -10.01 13.60
N ARG A 84 14.12 -10.09 12.42
CA ARG A 84 12.86 -10.82 12.26
C ARG A 84 13.02 -12.32 12.50
N ARG A 85 12.09 -12.87 13.28
CA ARG A 85 11.96 -14.30 13.62
C ARG A 85 10.54 -14.79 13.32
N THR A 86 10.40 -16.08 13.02
CA THR A 86 9.09 -16.64 12.72
C THR A 86 8.21 -16.69 13.97
N LEU A 87 6.89 -16.69 13.78
CA LEU A 87 5.97 -16.80 14.92
C LEU A 87 6.15 -18.14 15.64
N ALA A 88 6.37 -19.23 14.88
CA ALA A 88 6.60 -20.56 15.44
C ALA A 88 7.90 -20.66 16.27
N GLU A 89 8.90 -19.84 15.97
CA GLU A 89 10.14 -19.77 16.74
C GLU A 89 9.97 -18.99 18.05
N ARG A 90 9.17 -17.92 18.04
CA ARG A 90 8.97 -17.06 19.23
C ARG A 90 7.86 -17.53 20.16
N ASN A 91 6.92 -18.34 19.66
CA ASN A 91 5.75 -18.79 20.40
C ASN A 91 5.81 -20.30 20.62
N GLU A 92 6.21 -20.71 21.83
CA GLU A 92 6.33 -22.11 22.24
C GLU A 92 5.01 -22.88 22.08
N ARG A 93 3.88 -22.27 22.43
CA ARG A 93 2.56 -22.89 22.26
C ARG A 93 2.30 -23.23 20.80
N LEU A 94 2.57 -22.30 19.88
CA LEU A 94 2.40 -22.53 18.45
C LEU A 94 3.34 -23.64 17.97
N GLN A 95 4.59 -23.64 18.42
CA GLN A 95 5.56 -24.68 18.08
C GLN A 95 5.07 -26.07 18.49
N ASN A 96 4.57 -26.20 19.73
CA ASN A 96 4.06 -27.45 20.26
C ASN A 96 2.79 -27.91 19.53
N GLN A 97 1.88 -26.99 19.22
CA GLN A 97 0.68 -27.28 18.42
C GLN A 97 1.02 -27.80 17.02
N LEU A 98 1.97 -27.16 16.33
CA LEU A 98 2.43 -27.62 15.02
C LEU A 98 3.13 -28.98 15.09
N LYS A 99 3.90 -29.24 16.16
CA LYS A 99 4.55 -30.53 16.37
C LYS A 99 3.54 -31.65 16.61
N ALA A 100 2.54 -31.41 17.46
CA ALA A 100 1.46 -32.37 17.72
C ALA A 100 0.67 -32.68 16.45
N LEU A 101 0.22 -31.64 15.71
CA LEU A 101 -0.53 -31.84 14.48
C LEU A 101 0.27 -32.60 13.41
N LYS A 102 1.58 -32.34 13.29
CA LYS A 102 2.45 -33.11 12.39
C LYS A 102 2.50 -34.60 12.77
N GLN A 103 2.56 -34.91 14.06
CA GLN A 103 2.59 -36.29 14.53
C GLN A 103 1.26 -37.00 14.26
N ASP A 104 0.13 -36.33 14.49
CA ASP A 104 -1.19 -36.90 14.27
C ASP A 104 -1.43 -37.22 12.78
N LEU A 105 -1.04 -36.30 11.89
CA LEU A 105 -1.20 -36.44 10.44
C LEU A 105 -0.24 -37.45 9.80
N GLU A 106 0.90 -37.76 10.42
CA GLU A 106 1.88 -38.69 9.84
C GLU A 106 1.29 -40.10 9.64
N SER A 107 0.38 -40.52 10.53
CA SER A 107 -0.27 -41.84 10.47
C SER A 107 -1.26 -42.01 9.31
N THR A 108 -1.81 -40.91 8.80
CA THR A 108 -2.82 -40.92 7.73
C THR A 108 -2.26 -40.43 6.40
N ARG A 109 -0.97 -40.09 6.35
CA ARG A 109 -0.34 -39.51 5.16
C ARG A 109 -0.08 -40.55 4.08
N ASP A 110 -0.65 -40.32 2.91
CA ASP A 110 -0.32 -41.03 1.66
C ASP A 110 0.95 -40.44 1.03
N THR A 111 2.03 -41.23 0.98
CA THR A 111 3.32 -40.78 0.43
C THR A 111 3.33 -40.69 -1.09
N GLU A 112 2.43 -41.36 -1.80
CA GLU A 112 2.38 -41.31 -3.27
C GLU A 112 1.82 -39.97 -3.77
N LYS A 113 1.04 -39.29 -2.94
CA LYS A 113 0.45 -37.97 -3.23
C LYS A 113 1.32 -36.79 -2.81
N GLU A 114 2.56 -37.05 -2.42
CA GLU A 114 3.48 -35.99 -2.01
C GLU A 114 3.89 -35.11 -3.20
N THR A 115 3.61 -33.81 -3.11
CA THR A 115 3.96 -32.86 -4.17
C THR A 115 5.42 -32.46 -4.12
N THR A 116 5.92 -31.86 -5.20
CA THR A 116 7.28 -31.29 -5.24
C THR A 116 7.50 -30.23 -4.15
N MET A 117 6.47 -29.42 -3.86
CA MET A 117 6.55 -28.38 -2.82
C MET A 117 6.63 -28.97 -1.41
N ASP A 118 5.96 -30.10 -1.16
CA ASP A 118 6.04 -30.79 0.13
C ASP A 118 7.46 -31.30 0.40
N LYS A 119 8.09 -31.89 -0.62
CA LYS A 119 9.49 -32.38 -0.54
C LYS A 119 10.45 -31.23 -0.24
N ILE A 120 10.31 -30.11 -0.95
CA ILE A 120 11.12 -28.89 -0.71
C ILE A 120 10.88 -28.36 0.71
N HIS A 121 9.63 -28.31 1.18
CA HIS A 121 9.32 -27.84 2.52
C HIS A 121 9.94 -28.75 3.60
N LYS A 122 9.79 -30.07 3.46
CA LYS A 122 10.39 -31.04 4.40
C LYS A 122 11.91 -30.90 4.44
N GLU A 123 12.55 -30.75 3.29
CA GLU A 123 14.00 -30.56 3.22
C GLU A 123 14.44 -29.24 3.87
N ASN A 124 13.71 -28.15 3.63
CA ASN A 124 13.98 -26.87 4.29
C ASN A 124 13.85 -26.99 5.81
N VAL A 125 12.80 -27.62 6.32
CA VAL A 125 12.60 -27.86 7.75
C VAL A 125 13.70 -28.76 8.32
N ARG A 126 14.08 -29.82 7.59
CA ARG A 126 15.16 -30.75 7.97
C ARG A 126 16.49 -30.03 8.13
N GLN A 127 16.79 -29.07 7.25
CA GLN A 127 17.98 -28.22 7.32
C GLN A 127 17.85 -27.06 8.33
N GLY A 128 16.72 -26.93 9.03
CA GLY A 128 16.47 -25.83 9.97
C GLY A 128 16.30 -24.46 9.31
N ARG A 129 16.00 -24.43 8.00
CA ARG A 129 15.72 -23.21 7.24
C ARG A 129 14.32 -22.70 7.54
N ASP A 130 14.19 -21.38 7.61
CA ASP A 130 12.91 -20.69 7.67
C ASP A 130 12.91 -19.48 6.73
N LYS A 131 11.79 -18.76 6.63
CA LYS A 131 11.64 -17.61 5.74
C LYS A 131 12.69 -16.52 6.00
N TYR A 132 12.92 -16.15 7.26
CA TYR A 132 13.78 -15.01 7.60
C TYR A 132 15.26 -15.41 7.66
N LYS A 133 15.58 -16.64 8.09
CA LYS A 133 16.94 -17.19 7.99
C LYS A 133 17.40 -17.29 6.55
N THR A 134 16.54 -17.78 5.65
CA THR A 134 16.86 -17.85 4.22
C THR A 134 17.02 -16.46 3.61
N LEU A 135 16.15 -15.49 3.94
CA LEU A 135 16.30 -14.11 3.47
C LEU A 135 17.62 -13.48 3.90
N ARG A 136 18.04 -13.67 5.15
CA ARG A 136 19.36 -13.21 5.62
C ARG A 136 20.50 -13.90 4.87
N GLU A 137 20.42 -15.22 4.67
CA GLU A 137 21.48 -15.99 4.00
C GLU A 137 21.71 -15.52 2.56
N ILE A 138 20.65 -15.38 1.77
CA ILE A 138 20.77 -14.98 0.35
C ILE A 138 21.15 -13.50 0.17
N ARG A 139 21.00 -12.68 1.23
CA ARG A 139 21.37 -11.25 1.23
C ARG A 139 22.78 -10.99 1.73
N LYS A 140 23.52 -12.02 2.17
CA LYS A 140 24.91 -11.87 2.61
C LYS A 140 25.83 -11.40 1.47
N GLY A 141 26.83 -10.61 1.84
CA GLY A 141 27.79 -10.03 0.90
C GLY A 141 27.28 -8.73 0.27
N ASN A 142 28.17 -8.08 -0.48
CA ASN A 142 27.82 -6.82 -1.17
C ASN A 142 26.93 -7.08 -2.40
N THR A 143 26.36 -6.00 -2.95
CA THR A 143 25.50 -6.06 -4.14
C THR A 143 26.21 -6.70 -5.34
N LYS A 144 27.47 -6.33 -5.60
CA LYS A 144 28.25 -6.89 -6.71
C LYS A 144 28.33 -8.42 -6.62
N ARG A 145 28.68 -8.98 -5.47
CA ARG A 145 28.76 -10.44 -5.29
C ARG A 145 27.44 -11.14 -5.59
N ARG A 146 26.31 -10.56 -5.16
CA ARG A 146 24.98 -11.15 -5.39
C ARG A 146 24.58 -11.09 -6.86
N VAL A 147 24.91 -10.00 -7.55
CA VAL A 147 24.75 -9.89 -9.01
C VAL A 147 25.65 -10.89 -9.73
N ASP A 148 26.93 -10.96 -9.39
CA ASP A 148 27.86 -11.92 -9.97
C ASP A 148 27.40 -13.38 -9.74
N GLN A 149 26.82 -13.71 -8.58
CA GLN A 149 26.23 -15.03 -8.33
C GLN A 149 25.03 -15.31 -9.22
N PHE A 150 24.16 -14.30 -9.43
CA PHE A 150 22.98 -14.43 -10.28
C PHE A 150 23.33 -14.67 -11.75
N GLU A 151 24.32 -13.95 -12.29
CA GLU A 151 24.79 -14.12 -13.67
C GLU A 151 25.42 -15.50 -13.95
N ASN A 152 25.74 -16.25 -12.90
CA ASN A 152 26.37 -17.59 -12.98
C ASN A 152 25.41 -18.74 -12.59
N LEU A 153 24.11 -18.49 -12.40
CA LEU A 153 23.09 -19.51 -12.13
C LEU A 153 22.66 -20.24 -13.41
#